data_AF-A0A6C0EQI4-F1
#
_entry.id   AF-A0A6C0EQI4-F1
#
_cell.length_a   1.000
_cell.length_b   1.000
_cell.length_c   1.000
_cell.angle_alpha   90.00
_cell.angle_beta   90.00
_cell.angle_gamma   90.00
#
_symmetry.space_group_name_H-M   'P 1'
#
loop_
_entity.id
_entity.type
_entity.pdbx_description
1 polymer ?
#
loop_
_entity_poly.entity_id
_entity_poly.type
_entity_poly.pdbx_seq_one_letter_code
_entity_poly.pdbx_strand_id
1 'polypeptide(L)'
;MFSPTLVEFLGTSLLVGAVSFTGAPLLIVSALAIAISLGGKISGGHFNPAVTAWALASGKIGQAKAVGYILAQLSAAVFIWVVGSMIKV
;
A
#
# COMPACT_ATOMS: atom_id res chain seq x y z
N MET A 1 16.27 -10.45 0.52
CA MET A 1 14.88 -10.36 1.05
C MET A 1 14.40 -8.93 0.88
N PHE A 2 13.18 -8.70 0.37
CA PHE A 2 12.62 -7.34 0.26
C PHE A 2 12.38 -6.75 1.65
N SER A 3 12.56 -5.43 1.79
CA SER A 3 12.25 -4.75 3.06
C SER A 3 10.73 -4.62 3.24
N PRO A 4 10.22 -4.69 4.49
CA PRO A 4 8.79 -4.53 4.74
C PRO A 4 8.22 -3.19 4.22
N THR A 5 8.99 -2.11 4.28
CA THR A 5 8.58 -0.79 3.75
C THR A 5 8.49 -0.76 2.22
N LEU A 6 9.39 -1.45 1.51
CA LEU A 6 9.29 -1.60 0.06
C LEU A 6 8.03 -2.39 -0.33
N VAL A 7 7.71 -3.45 0.41
CA VAL A 7 6.49 -4.23 0.18
C VAL A 7 5.25 -3.36 0.39
N GLU A 8 5.21 -2.55 1.45
CA GLU A 8 4.11 -1.61 1.69
C GLU A 8 3.96 -0.57 0.57
N PHE A 9 5.07 -0.04 0.05
CA PHE A 9 5.06 0.86 -1.11
C PHE A 9 4.48 0.16 -2.35
N LEU A 10 4.96 -1.03 -2.70
CA LEU A 10 4.53 -1.76 -3.90
C LEU A 10 3.06 -2.19 -3.82
N GLY A 11 2.63 -2.73 -2.68
CA GLY A 11 1.24 -3.15 -2.48
C GLY A 11 0.27 -1.97 -2.49
N THR A 12 0.65 -0.84 -1.88
CA THR A 12 -0.16 0.38 -1.94
C THR A 12 -0.19 0.97 -3.35
N SER A 13 0.93 0.90 -4.10
CA SER A 13 0.98 1.34 -5.50
C SER A 13 0.01 0.53 -6.37
N LEU A 14 -0.06 -0.78 -6.16
CA LEU A 14 -1.00 -1.65 -6.86
C LEU A 14 -2.46 -1.28 -6.53
N LEU A 15 -2.78 -1.07 -5.24
CA LEU A 15 -4.11 -0.66 -4.81
C LEU A 15 -4.51 0.71 -5.39
N VAL A 16 -3.69 1.75 -5.19
CA VAL A 16 -3.98 3.11 -5.65
C VAL A 16 -3.98 3.18 -7.17
N GLY A 17 -3.11 2.43 -7.85
CA GLY A 17 -3.13 2.28 -9.30
C GLY A 17 -4.45 1.70 -9.81
N ALA A 18 -4.97 0.65 -9.18
CA ALA A 18 -6.28 0.10 -9.53
C ALA A 18 -7.41 1.12 -9.33
N VAL A 19 -7.36 1.91 -8.25
CA VAL A 19 -8.31 3.02 -8.03
C VAL A 19 -8.20 4.06 -9.14
N SER A 20 -6.99 4.54 -9.43
CA SER A 20 -6.76 5.67 -10.32
C SER A 20 -6.96 5.35 -11.81
N PHE A 21 -6.60 4.15 -12.26
CA PHE A 21 -6.57 3.81 -13.68
C PHE A 21 -7.75 2.97 -14.15
N THR A 22 -8.49 2.35 -13.22
CA THR A 22 -9.63 1.51 -13.58
C THR A 22 -10.95 2.01 -13.01
N GLY A 23 -10.94 2.52 -11.77
CA GLY A 23 -12.16 2.85 -11.02
C GLY A 23 -13.10 1.66 -10.77
N ALA A 24 -12.75 0.46 -11.22
CA ALA A 24 -13.63 -0.70 -11.21
C ALA A 24 -13.56 -1.41 -9.84
N PRO A 25 -14.68 -1.54 -9.11
CA PRO A 25 -14.67 -2.08 -7.75
C PRO A 25 -14.02 -3.46 -7.63
N LEU A 26 -14.30 -4.37 -8.56
CA LEU A 26 -13.73 -5.72 -8.56
C LEU A 26 -12.21 -5.70 -8.73
N LEU A 27 -11.67 -4.81 -9.56
CA LEU A 27 -10.22 -4.71 -9.78
C LEU A 27 -9.52 -4.10 -8.58
N ILE A 28 -10.13 -3.11 -7.92
CA ILE A 28 -9.60 -2.50 -6.70
C ILE A 28 -9.48 -3.53 -5.56
N VAL A 29 -10.55 -4.31 -5.33
CA VAL A 29 -10.53 -5.36 -4.29
C VAL A 29 -9.55 -6.48 -4.65
N SER A 30 -9.49 -6.88 -5.93
CA SER A 30 -8.53 -7.88 -6.40
C SER A 30 -7.08 -7.43 -6.23
N ALA A 31 -6.78 -6.16 -6.53
CA ALA A 31 -5.46 -5.56 -6.33
C ALA A 31 -5.01 -5.67 -4.87
N LEU A 32 -5.88 -5.33 -3.92
CA LEU A 32 -5.60 -5.48 -2.49
C LEU A 32 -5.37 -6.95 -2.10
N ALA A 33 -6.24 -7.86 -2.56
CA ALA A 33 -6.12 -9.28 -2.26
C ALA A 33 -4.79 -9.88 -2.78
N ILE A 34 -4.37 -9.49 -3.98
CA ILE A 34 -3.10 -9.89 -4.58
C ILE A 34 -1.93 -9.33 -3.78
N ALA A 35 -1.96 -8.03 -3.44
CA ALA A 35 -0.91 -7.40 -2.64
C ALA A 35 -0.71 -8.11 -1.29
N ILE A 36 -1.80 -8.47 -0.60
CA ILE A 36 -1.76 -9.21 0.66
C ILE A 36 -1.21 -10.63 0.46
N SER A 37 -1.64 -11.32 -0.61
CA SER A 37 -1.20 -12.68 -0.89
C SER A 37 0.31 -12.76 -1.15
N LEU A 38 0.86 -11.77 -1.86
CA LEU A 38 2.28 -11.74 -2.21
C LEU A 38 3.15 -11.14 -1.11
N GLY A 39 2.70 -10.06 -0.48
CA GLY A 39 3.50 -9.25 0.45
C GLY A 39 3.19 -9.45 1.94
N GLY A 40 2.04 -10.04 2.27
CA GLY A 40 1.52 -10.10 3.64
C GLY A 40 2.45 -10.80 4.63
N LYS A 41 3.15 -11.87 4.22
CA LYS A 41 4.12 -12.56 5.08
C LYS A 41 5.39 -11.75 5.35
N ILE A 42 5.66 -10.72 4.55
CA ILE A 42 6.86 -9.87 4.66
C ILE A 42 6.56 -8.60 5.46
N SER A 43 5.45 -7.90 5.14
CA SER A 43 5.10 -6.64 5.80
C SER A 43 3.96 -6.73 6.81
N GLY A 44 3.14 -7.79 6.79
CA GLY A 44 1.84 -7.78 7.47
C GLY A 44 0.71 -7.24 6.59
N GLY A 45 1.02 -6.74 5.38
CA GLY A 45 0.06 -6.41 4.34
C GLY A 45 -0.92 -5.29 4.72
N HIS A 46 -0.43 -4.20 5.28
CA HIS A 46 -1.32 -3.10 5.71
C HIS A 46 -1.84 -2.32 4.50
N PHE A 47 -0.93 -1.91 3.61
CA PHE A 47 -1.15 -1.15 2.37
C PHE A 47 -2.09 0.05 2.50
N ASN A 48 -2.21 0.58 3.71
CA ASN A 48 -3.16 1.62 4.09
C ASN A 48 -2.73 2.26 5.43
N PRO A 49 -2.57 3.59 5.50
CA PRO A 49 -2.21 4.29 6.73
C PRO A 49 -3.18 4.07 7.90
N ALA A 50 -4.49 3.96 7.63
CA ALA A 50 -5.50 3.70 8.65
C ALA A 50 -5.35 2.28 9.24
N VAL A 51 -5.02 1.29 8.41
CA VAL A 51 -4.74 -0.08 8.87
C VAL A 51 -3.44 -0.10 9.70
N THR A 52 -2.41 0.63 9.28
CA THR A 52 -1.19 0.79 10.07
C THR A 52 -1.43 1.49 11.40
N ALA A 53 -2.25 2.54 11.42
CA ALA A 53 -2.61 3.26 12.63
C ALA A 53 -3.40 2.35 13.60
N TRP A 54 -4.37 1.59 13.09
CA TRP A 54 -5.08 0.58 13.88
C TRP A 54 -4.13 -0.48 14.43
N ALA A 55 -3.20 -0.99 13.62
CA ALA A 55 -2.22 -1.98 14.05
C ALA A 55 -1.30 -1.41 15.15
N LEU A 56 -0.90 -0.14 15.04
CA LEU A 56 -0.08 0.54 16.04
C LEU A 56 -0.87 0.71 17.35
N ALA A 57 -2.10 1.20 17.27
CA ALA A 57 -2.99 1.35 18.43
C ALA A 57 -3.30 0.00 19.09
N SER A 58 -3.30 -1.09 18.31
CA SER A 58 -3.51 -2.46 18.79
C SER A 58 -2.23 -3.14 19.30
N GLY A 59 -1.08 -2.46 19.32
CA GLY A 59 0.20 -3.04 19.74
C GLY A 59 0.76 -4.11 18.79
N LYS A 60 0.27 -4.19 17.56
CA LYS A 60 0.66 -5.21 16.55
C LYS A 60 1.89 -4.81 15.73
N ILE A 61 2.31 -3.55 15.81
CA ILE A 61 3.48 -3.02 15.11
C ILE A 61 4.17 -1.98 15.99
N GLY A 62 5.50 -1.95 15.98
CA GLY A 62 6.27 -0.93 16.70
C GLY A 62 6.18 0.45 16.03
N GLN A 63 6.27 1.52 16.83
CA GLN A 63 6.10 2.91 16.37
C GLN A 63 7.01 3.29 15.20
N ALA A 64 8.31 2.99 15.27
CA ALA A 64 9.24 3.30 14.20
C ALA A 64 8.87 2.61 12.87
N LYS A 65 8.43 1.35 12.95
CA LYS A 65 8.00 0.57 11.78
C LYS A 65 6.67 1.11 11.21
N ALA A 66 5.74 1.50 12.08
CA ALA A 66 4.48 2.11 11.69
C ALA A 66 4.68 3.44 10.93
N VAL A 67 5.57 4.31 11.42
CA VAL A 67 5.95 5.54 10.71
C VAL A 67 6.53 5.22 9.34
N GLY A 68 7.46 4.25 9.26
CA GLY A 68 8.03 3.82 7.98
C GLY A 68 6.99 3.28 6.99
N TYR A 69 5.97 2.57 7.49
CA TYR A 69 4.87 2.05 6.67
C TYR A 69 4.01 3.18 6.13
N ILE A 70 3.60 4.12 6.99
CA ILE A 70 2.77 5.25 6.58
C ILE A 70 3.50 6.09 5.53
N LEU A 71 4.80 6.37 5.73
CA LEU A 71 5.59 7.10 4.74
C LEU A 71 5.69 6.35 3.41
N ALA A 72 5.89 5.03 3.43
CA ALA A 72 5.90 4.22 2.21
C ALA A 72 4.54 4.22 1.49
N GLN A 73 3.44 4.08 2.23
CA GLN A 73 2.07 4.06 1.71
C GLN A 73 1.70 5.43 1.09
N LEU A 74 2.02 6.54 1.76
CA LEU A 74 1.80 7.89 1.22
C LEU A 74 2.68 8.17 -0.01
N SER A 75 3.94 7.73 0.00
CA SER A 75 4.83 7.85 -1.15
C SER A 75 4.32 7.09 -2.36
N ALA A 76 3.70 5.92 -2.15
CA ALA A 76 3.06 5.15 -3.23
C ALA A 76 1.89 5.90 -3.86
N ALA A 77 1.07 6.60 -3.07
CA ALA A 77 -0.01 7.42 -3.59
C ALA A 77 0.52 8.58 -4.46
N VAL A 78 1.56 9.28 -3.99
CA VAL A 78 2.24 10.33 -4.76
C VAL A 78 2.85 9.75 -6.05
N PHE A 79 3.48 8.59 -5.97
CA PHE A 79 4.05 7.91 -7.13
C PHE A 79 3.00 7.60 -8.20
N ILE A 80 1.85 7.03 -7.81
CA ILE A 80 0.77 6.74 -8.76
C ILE A 80 0.19 8.03 -9.36
N TRP A 81 0.06 9.11 -8.59
CA TRP A 81 -0.36 10.40 -9.13
C TRP A 81 0.62 10.92 -10.20
N VAL A 82 1.93 10.85 -9.95
CA VAL A 82 2.96 11.24 -10.94
C VAL A 82 2.85 10.36 -12.20
N VAL A 83 2.77 9.05 -12.04
CA VAL A 83 2.61 8.12 -13.18
C VAL A 83 1.36 8.45 -13.99
N GLY A 84 0.23 8.69 -13.31
CA GLY A 84 -1.02 9.09 -13.96
C GLY A 84 -0.95 10.45 -14.65
N SER A 85 -0.08 11.37 -14.21
CA SER A 85 0.13 12.63 -14.92
C SER A 85 0.95 12.50 -16.21
N MET A 86 1.75 11.43 -16.32
CA MET A 86 2.58 11.15 -17.50
C MET A 86 1.81 10.38 -18.59
N ILE A 87 0.84 9.57 -18.18
CA ILE A 87 -0.01 8.80 -19.07
C ILE A 87 -1.27 9.66 -19.28
N LYS A 88 -1.55 10.09 -20.51
CA LYS A 88 -2.83 10.76 -20.82
C LYS A 88 -3.96 9.73 -20.72
N VAL A 89 -4.41 9.44 -19.51
CA VAL A 89 -5.62 8.67 -19.23
C VAL A 89 -6.81 9.60 -19.21
#